data_AF-A0A9E5P1L6-F1
#
_entry.id   AF-A0A9E5P1L6-F1
#
_cell.length_a   1.000
_cell.length_b   1.000
_cell.length_c   1.000
_cell.angle_alpha   90.00
_cell.angle_beta   90.00
_cell.angle_gamma   90.00
#
_symmetry.space_group_name_H-M   'P 1'
#
loop_
_entity.id
_entity.type
_entity.pdbx_description
1 polymer ?
#
loop_
_entity_poly.entity_id
_entity_poly.type
_entity_poly.pdbx_seq_one_letter_code
_entity_poly.pdbx_strand_id
1 'polypeptide(L)' 'MRIKELFIKRYGPLRDRSYVLTGRFNLLVGKNEEGKTLTIDALVKLLLGRTC' A
#
# COMPACT_ATOMS: atom_id res chain seq x y z
N MET A 1 -0.92 16.65 3.81
CA MET A 1 -1.23 15.34 4.43
C MET A 1 0.03 14.48 4.40
N ARG A 2 0.37 13.77 5.49
CA ARG A 2 1.51 12.84 5.54
C ARG A 2 1.04 11.48 6.07
N ILE A 3 1.17 10.44 5.25
CA ILE A 3 0.83 9.06 5.61
C ILE A 3 2.01 8.50 6.41
N LYS A 4 1.73 8.00 7.63
CA LYS A 4 2.74 7.38 8.50
C LYS A 4 2.72 5.86 8.38
N GLU A 5 1.53 5.29 8.24
CA GLU A 5 1.32 3.85 8.21
C GLU A 5 0.24 3.52 7.17
N LEU A 6 0.40 2.38 6.52
CA LEU A 6 -0.57 1.79 5.61
C LEU A 6 -0.86 0.37 6.07
N PHE A 7 -2.10 0.10 6.46
CA PHE A 7 -2.57 -1.25 6.76
C PHE A 7 -3.56 -1.71 5.70
N ILE A 8 -3.22 -2.80 5.02
CA ILE A 8 -4.07 -3.47 4.03
C ILE A 8 -4.58 -4.76 4.66
N LYS A 9 -5.83 -4.72 5.17
CA LYS A 9 -6.49 -5.92 5.70
C LYS A 9 -6.77 -6.94 4.60
N ARG A 10 -7.36 -6.50 3.48
CA ARG A 10 -7.64 -7.32 2.30
C ARG A 10 -7.68 -6.45 1.05
N TYR A 11 -6.89 -6.80 0.03
CA TYR A 11 -6.91 -6.15 -1.26
C TYR A 11 -6.45 -7.11 -2.36
N GLY A 12 -7.39 -7.73 -3.06
CA GLY A 12 -7.09 -8.85 -3.97
C GLY A 12 -6.34 -9.99 -3.24
N PRO A 13 -5.17 -10.44 -3.72
CA PRO A 13 -4.34 -11.44 -3.05
C PRO A 13 -3.59 -10.92 -1.81
N LEU A 14 -3.51 -9.61 -1.60
CA LEU A 14 -2.89 -9.04 -0.41
C LEU A 14 -3.79 -9.23 0.81
N ARG A 15 -3.24 -9.82 1.88
CA ARG A 15 -3.90 -10.00 3.16
C ARG A 15 -2.98 -9.58 4.30
N ASP A 16 -3.54 -8.87 5.26
CA ASP A 16 -2.90 -8.48 6.52
C ASP A 16 -1.48 -7.91 6.34
N ARG A 17 -1.31 -7.00 5.38
CA ARG A 17 -0.03 -6.32 5.12
C ARG A 17 0.02 -5.00 5.88
N SER A 18 1.12 -4.76 6.58
CA SER A 18 1.40 -3.49 7.25
C SER A 18 2.69 -2.87 6.72
N TYR A 19 2.67 -1.57 6.49
CA TYR A 19 3.81 -0.79 6.04
C TYR A 19 3.97 0.45 6.93
N VAL A 20 5.17 0.60 7.50
CA VAL A 20 5.58 1.82 8.19
C VAL A 20 6.31 2.70 7.19
N LEU A 21 5.74 3.87 6.88
CA LEU A 21 6.30 4.81 5.92
C LEU A 21 7.16 5.84 6.67
N THR A 22 8.47 5.72 6.54
CA THR A 22 9.44 6.58 7.20
C THR A 22 10.05 7.59 6.23
N GLY A 23 10.51 8.74 6.75
CA GLY A 23 11.22 9.73 5.93
C GLY A 23 10.38 10.35 4.80
N ARG A 24 11.08 10.73 3.71
CA ARG A 24 10.53 11.34 2.49
C ARG A 24 10.45 10.36 1.31
N PHE A 25 11.13 9.22 1.40
CA PHE A 25 11.23 8.23 0.35
C PHE A 25 11.09 6.83 0.95
N ASN A 26 10.25 5.99 0.35
CA ASN A 26 10.01 4.61 0.78
C ASN A 26 10.12 3.70 -0.44
N LEU A 27 10.88 2.62 -0.30
CA LEU A 27 11.07 1.63 -1.37
C LEU A 27 10.22 0.39 -1.08
N LEU A 28 9.38 0.00 -2.03
CA LEU A 28 8.65 -1.28 -2.00
C LEU A 28 9.40 -2.29 -2.87
N VAL A 29 10.07 -3.26 -2.23
CA VAL A 29 10.85 -4.32 -2.89
C VAL A 29 10.26 -5.69 -2.60
N GLY A 30 10.42 -6.63 -3.54
CA GLY A 30 9.92 -8.00 -3.42
C GLY A 30 10.06 -8.76 -4.74
N LYS A 31 9.79 -10.06 -4.74
CA LYS A 31 9.74 -10.92 -5.93
C LYS A 31 8.58 -10.56 -6.84
N ASN A 32 8.59 -11.09 -8.08
CA ASN A 32 7.45 -10.91 -8.97
C ASN A 32 6.16 -11.39 -8.29
N GLU A 33 5.05 -10.72 -8.58
CA GLU A 33 3.71 -11.05 -8.05
C GLU A 33 3.55 -10.97 -6.51
N GLU A 34 4.56 -10.52 -5.77
CA GLU A 34 4.47 -10.34 -4.32
C GLU A 34 3.54 -9.17 -3.91
N GLY A 35 2.95 -8.48 -4.89
CA GLY A 35 1.87 -7.51 -4.69
C GLY A 35 2.31 -6.05 -4.60
N LYS A 36 3.53 -5.71 -5.03
CA LYS A 36 4.04 -4.32 -5.08
C LYS A 36 3.08 -3.36 -5.79
N THR A 37 2.62 -3.72 -6.99
CA THR A 37 1.68 -2.91 -7.79
C THR A 37 0.35 -2.72 -7.06
N LEU A 38 -0.15 -3.78 -6.42
CA LEU A 38 -1.41 -3.75 -5.67
C LEU A 38 -1.32 -2.89 -4.41
N THR A 39 -0.17 -2.88 -3.73
CA THR A 39 0.08 -2.00 -2.58
C THR A 39 0.01 -0.52 -2.98
N ILE A 40 0.60 -0.16 -4.12
CA ILE A 40 0.51 1.21 -4.65
C ILE A 40 -0.92 1.56 -5.07
N ASP A 41 -1.61 0.65 -5.74
CA ASP A 41 -3.00 0.86 -6.16
C ASP A 41 -3.94 1.07 -4.95
N ALA A 42 -3.80 0.26 -3.90
CA ALA A 42 -4.53 0.43 -2.65
C ALA A 42 -4.24 1.78 -1.98
N LEU A 43 -2.97 2.20 -1.98
CA LEU A 43 -2.55 3.50 -1.44
C LEU A 43 -3.17 4.67 -2.21
N VAL A 44 -3.18 4.61 -3.54
CA VAL A 44 -3.80 5.63 -4.40
C VAL A 44 -5.31 5.70 -4.16
N LYS A 45 -6.00 4.57 -4.05
CA LYS A 45 -7.43 4.54 -3.74
C LYS A 45 -7.75 5.14 -2.37
N LEU A 46 -6.93 4.85 -1.36
CA LEU A 46 -7.06 5.46 -0.03
C LEU A 46 -6.92 6.99 -0.11
N LEU A 47 -5.97 7.49 -0.90
CA LEU A 47 -5.72 8.93 -1.05
C LEU A 47 -6.80 9.67 -1.82
N LEU A 48 -7.34 9.04 -2.87
CA LEU A 48 -8.30 9.68 -3.77
C LEU A 48 -9.76 9.44 -3.37
N GLY A 49 -10.02 8.63 -2.34
CA GLY A 49 -11.37 8.37 -1.83
C GLY A 49 -12.32 7.74 -2.84
N ARG A 50 -11.80 7.10 -3.91
CA ARG A 50 -12.63 6.43 -4.91
C ARG A 50 -13.08 5.07 -4.35
N THR A 51 -14.19 5.08 -3.63
CA THR A 51 -15.02 3.92 -3.38
C THR A 51 -15.81 3.62 -4.65
N CYS A 52 -15.55 2.47 -5.26
CA CYS A 52 -16.51 1.87 -6.18
C CYS A 52 -17.75 1.43 -5.40
#